data_AF-A0A7N2R2Y4-F1
#
_entry.id   AF-A0A7N2R2Y4-F1
#
_cell.length_a   1.000
_cell.length_b   1.000
_cell.length_c   1.000
_cell.angle_alpha   90.00
_cell.angle_beta   90.00
_cell.angle_gamma   90.00
#
_symmetry.space_group_name_H-M   'P 1'
#
loop_
_entity.id
_entity.type
_entity.pdbx_description
1 polymer ?
#
loop_
_entity_poly.entity_id
_entity_poly.type
_entity_poly.pdbx_seq_one_letter_code
_entity_poly.pdbx_strand_id
1 'polypeptide(L)'
;MFTDATPSKLGETTINNTTPHSDLEAESKSTISSSTSLTPETTPDKLLWAREELKVCLDSTIDSAFRTTADLNLFREDAALLIDKSQDLNDTERGLLAVFSNDLDRIDKNVKIAGIEKEYLDEDAVELKELVKTRDDYKSELQSCLDDMNRLSDEHEQLLKKLREHEAKMNEKKRNCDKVYRKKPSIVGKIAQLKEIEVRYEQEAAEIEKLRKVPEIGWKGLKAIKNLQTS
;
A
#
# COMPACT_ATOMS: atom_id res chain seq x y z
N MET A 1 -6.46 -18.17 -15.66
CA MET A 1 -7.66 -18.63 -14.94
C MET A 1 -7.99 -17.54 -13.94
N PHE A 2 -8.96 -16.68 -14.28
CA PHE A 2 -9.49 -15.64 -13.41
C PHE A 2 -10.72 -16.23 -12.71
N THR A 3 -10.87 -16.01 -11.40
CA THR A 3 -12.13 -16.22 -10.71
C THR A 3 -12.51 -14.95 -9.98
N ASP A 4 -13.60 -14.36 -10.48
CA ASP A 4 -14.46 -13.39 -9.83
C ASP A 4 -15.00 -13.90 -8.48
N ALA A 5 -15.22 -12.96 -7.56
CA ALA A 5 -16.30 -13.07 -6.58
C ALA A 5 -16.89 -11.67 -6.36
N THR A 6 -18.14 -11.50 -6.81
CA THR A 6 -19.01 -10.32 -6.66
C THR A 6 -19.71 -10.32 -5.28
N PRO A 7 -20.36 -9.19 -4.87
CA PRO A 7 -20.59 -8.80 -3.48
C PRO A 7 -21.99 -9.16 -2.95
N SER A 8 -22.14 -9.12 -1.61
CA SER A 8 -23.43 -9.28 -0.93
C SER A 8 -23.96 -7.96 -0.37
N LYS A 9 -25.26 -7.74 -0.59
CA LYS A 9 -26.05 -6.53 -0.34
C LYS A 9 -27.00 -6.77 0.84
N LEU A 10 -27.23 -5.70 1.62
CA LEU A 10 -28.48 -5.33 2.32
C LEU A 10 -29.06 -6.22 3.45
N GLY A 11 -29.20 -5.58 4.61
CA GLY A 11 -30.34 -5.65 5.54
C GLY A 11 -30.25 -4.42 6.44
N GLU A 12 -30.99 -3.34 6.17
CA GLU A 12 -32.29 -3.00 6.79
C GLU A 12 -32.34 -3.28 8.30
N THR A 13 -32.68 -2.26 9.12
CA THR A 13 -33.79 -2.29 10.12
C THR A 13 -33.75 -1.04 11.03
N THR A 14 -34.81 -0.24 10.90
CA THR A 14 -35.60 0.45 11.95
C THR A 14 -35.14 1.77 12.59
N ILE A 15 -35.89 2.79 12.20
CA ILE A 15 -36.20 4.05 12.90
C ILE A 15 -37.11 3.74 14.09
N ASN A 16 -36.78 4.19 15.30
CA ASN A 16 -37.73 4.27 16.42
C ASN A 16 -37.70 5.66 17.06
N ASN A 17 -38.73 6.45 16.78
CA ASN A 17 -39.18 7.57 17.58
C ASN A 17 -39.81 7.03 18.87
N THR A 18 -39.44 7.56 20.04
CA THR A 18 -40.25 7.39 21.26
C THR A 18 -40.11 8.61 22.16
N THR A 19 -41.12 9.47 22.10
CA THR A 19 -41.48 10.42 23.15
C THR A 19 -42.22 9.66 24.27
N PRO A 20 -41.96 9.94 25.55
CA PRO A 20 -42.95 9.68 26.58
C PRO A 20 -43.60 10.99 27.03
N HIS A 21 -44.91 11.05 26.82
CA HIS A 21 -45.87 11.80 27.62
C HIS A 21 -45.85 11.26 29.06
N SER A 22 -45.90 12.15 30.04
CA SER A 22 -46.36 11.82 31.39
C SER A 22 -47.13 13.00 31.96
N ASP A 23 -48.45 12.91 31.82
CA ASP A 23 -49.44 13.59 32.62
C ASP A 23 -49.48 12.95 34.01
N LEU A 24 -49.43 13.76 35.06
CA LEU A 24 -49.96 13.42 36.38
C LEU A 24 -50.49 14.69 37.03
N GLU A 25 -51.81 14.79 37.01
CA GLU A 25 -52.62 15.75 37.73
C GLU A 25 -52.49 15.56 39.25
N ALA A 26 -52.34 16.66 39.98
CA ALA A 26 -52.72 16.75 41.38
C ALA A 26 -53.42 18.09 41.59
N GLU A 27 -54.74 18.04 41.67
CA GLU A 27 -55.60 19.15 42.06
C GLU A 27 -55.25 19.64 43.48
N SER A 28 -55.10 20.95 43.63
CA SER A 28 -55.25 21.63 44.93
C SER A 28 -55.78 23.04 44.73
N LYS A 29 -57.11 23.13 44.74
CA LYS A 29 -57.96 24.16 45.36
C LYS A 29 -57.43 25.61 45.40
N SER A 30 -57.91 26.39 44.42
CA SER A 30 -58.40 27.77 44.51
C SER A 30 -57.92 28.64 45.68
N THR A 31 -57.00 29.55 45.39
CA THR A 31 -57.02 30.91 45.96
C THR A 31 -56.91 31.89 44.80
N ILE A 32 -57.96 32.71 44.64
CA ILE A 32 -58.05 33.77 43.64
C ILE A 32 -56.94 34.77 43.97
N SER A 33 -55.94 34.89 43.10
CA SER A 33 -55.02 36.01 43.07
C SER A 33 -55.01 36.56 41.67
N SER A 34 -55.61 37.73 41.51
CA SER A 34 -55.60 38.51 40.27
C SER A 34 -54.16 38.86 39.93
N SER A 35 -53.54 38.05 39.07
CA SER A 35 -52.29 38.42 38.40
C SER A 35 -52.65 39.27 37.20
N THR A 36 -52.68 40.58 37.42
CA THR A 36 -52.58 41.59 36.36
C THR A 36 -51.41 41.20 35.46
N SER A 37 -51.68 40.99 34.18
CA SER A 37 -50.67 40.97 33.14
C SER A 37 -50.03 42.35 33.07
N LEU A 38 -49.05 42.59 33.93
CA LEU A 38 -48.12 43.70 33.80
C LEU A 38 -47.18 43.35 32.66
N THR A 39 -47.50 43.83 31.45
CA THR A 39 -46.44 44.23 30.53
C THR A 39 -45.48 45.11 31.34
N PRO A 40 -44.17 44.80 31.42
CA PRO A 40 -43.24 45.63 32.17
C PRO A 40 -43.34 47.04 31.62
N GLU A 41 -43.68 48.02 32.45
CA GLU A 41 -43.67 49.43 32.04
C GLU A 41 -42.28 49.74 31.50
N THR A 42 -42.20 50.01 30.20
CA THR A 42 -40.99 50.54 29.59
C THR A 42 -40.82 51.96 30.12
N THR A 43 -39.90 52.15 31.06
CA THR A 43 -39.63 53.46 31.62
C THR A 43 -39.06 54.39 30.54
N PRO A 44 -39.44 55.68 30.52
CA PRO A 44 -38.90 56.68 29.58
C PRO A 44 -37.37 56.68 29.49
N ASP A 45 -36.69 56.42 30.62
CA ASP A 45 -35.22 56.33 30.70
C ASP A 45 -34.64 55.17 29.86
N LYS A 46 -35.36 54.05 29.72
CA LYS A 46 -34.92 52.91 28.90
C LYS A 46 -35.01 53.21 27.41
N LEU A 47 -36.04 53.95 26.98
CA LEU A 47 -36.17 54.40 25.60
C LEU A 47 -35.11 55.42 25.23
N LEU A 48 -34.79 56.33 26.17
CA LEU A 48 -33.70 57.29 26.01
C LEU A 48 -32.35 56.59 25.90
N TRP A 49 -32.11 55.58 26.73
CA TRP A 49 -30.88 54.78 26.70
C TRP A 49 -30.72 54.01 25.38
N ALA A 50 -31.74 53.23 24.99
CA ALA A 50 -31.73 52.47 23.73
C ALA A 50 -31.48 53.37 22.51
N ARG A 51 -31.98 54.61 22.53
CA ARG A 51 -31.75 55.59 21.48
C ARG A 51 -30.29 56.04 21.42
N GLU A 52 -29.68 56.37 22.54
CA GLU A 52 -28.31 56.86 22.54
C GLU A 52 -27.33 55.75 22.17
N GLU A 53 -27.56 54.52 22.62
CA GLU A 53 -26.76 53.35 22.24
C GLU A 53 -26.88 53.03 20.75
N LEU A 54 -28.09 52.99 20.19
CA LEU A 54 -28.28 52.80 18.75
C LEU A 54 -27.61 53.90 17.93
N LYS A 55 -27.66 55.14 18.40
CA LYS A 55 -27.01 56.26 17.74
C LYS A 55 -25.48 56.09 17.75
N VAL A 56 -24.90 55.72 18.90
CA VAL A 56 -23.46 55.40 19.00
C VAL A 56 -23.08 54.26 18.05
N CYS A 57 -23.90 53.22 17.94
CA CYS A 57 -23.69 52.13 16.98
C CYS A 57 -23.77 52.61 15.52
N LEU A 58 -24.75 53.44 15.17
CA LEU A 58 -24.95 53.94 13.80
C LEU A 58 -23.91 54.98 13.37
N ASP A 59 -23.38 55.77 14.32
CA ASP A 59 -22.29 56.73 14.10
C ASP A 59 -20.92 56.03 13.98
N SER A 60 -20.86 54.72 14.28
CA SER A 60 -19.67 53.87 14.21
C SER A 60 -19.60 53.09 12.89
N THR A 61 -18.44 52.50 12.57
CA THR A 61 -18.35 51.57 11.42
C THR A 61 -19.00 50.24 11.76
N ILE A 62 -19.57 49.54 10.77
CA ILE A 62 -20.20 48.22 10.95
C ILE A 62 -19.26 47.24 11.69
N ASP A 63 -17.98 47.18 11.31
CA ASP A 63 -16.98 46.31 11.96
C ASP A 63 -16.68 46.70 13.41
N SER A 64 -16.93 47.96 13.80
CA SER A 64 -16.75 48.42 15.18
C SER A 64 -18.01 48.29 16.03
N ALA A 65 -19.20 48.45 15.43
CA ALA A 65 -20.49 48.37 16.11
C ALA A 65 -20.94 46.91 16.36
N PHE A 66 -20.48 45.96 15.54
CA PHE A 66 -20.89 44.55 15.60
C PHE A 66 -19.68 43.62 15.74
N ARG A 67 -18.82 43.88 16.73
CA ARG A 67 -17.62 43.07 16.98
C ARG A 67 -17.94 41.68 17.52
N THR A 68 -18.99 41.60 18.32
CA THR A 68 -19.42 40.35 18.95
C THR A 68 -20.90 40.08 18.70
N THR A 69 -21.30 38.82 18.87
CA THR A 69 -22.72 38.44 18.85
C THR A 69 -23.51 39.13 19.97
N ALA A 70 -22.86 39.52 21.07
CA ALA A 70 -23.49 40.26 22.15
C ALA A 70 -23.84 41.70 21.71
N ASP A 71 -22.94 42.38 21.01
CA ASP A 71 -23.17 43.73 20.48
C ASP A 71 -24.32 43.75 19.47
N LEU A 72 -24.36 42.74 18.60
CA LEU A 72 -25.45 42.54 17.64
C LEU A 72 -26.80 42.31 18.34
N ASN A 73 -26.81 41.54 19.43
CA ASN A 73 -28.03 41.27 20.20
C ASN A 73 -28.52 42.50 20.96
N LEU A 74 -27.61 43.30 21.55
CA LEU A 74 -27.94 44.57 22.20
C LEU A 74 -28.57 45.55 21.20
N PHE A 75 -27.95 45.71 20.03
CA PHE A 75 -28.50 46.52 18.94
C PHE A 75 -29.92 46.06 18.54
N ARG A 76 -30.15 44.74 18.44
CA ARG A 76 -31.47 44.17 18.13
C ARG A 76 -32.51 44.48 19.21
N GLU A 77 -32.15 44.31 20.47
CA GLU A 77 -33.03 44.56 21.61
C GLU A 77 -33.43 46.04 21.68
N ASP A 78 -32.46 46.93 21.51
CA ASP A 78 -32.70 48.38 21.50
C ASP A 78 -33.52 48.80 20.27
N ALA A 79 -33.24 48.23 19.09
CA ALA A 79 -33.99 48.51 17.87
C ALA A 79 -35.45 48.04 17.99
N ALA A 80 -35.68 46.84 18.51
CA ALA A 80 -37.01 46.29 18.74
C ALA A 80 -37.79 47.14 19.75
N LEU A 81 -37.13 47.59 20.82
CA LEU A 81 -37.74 48.45 21.84
C LEU A 81 -38.20 49.79 21.25
N LEU A 82 -37.38 50.43 20.40
CA LEU A 82 -37.74 51.68 19.76
C LEU A 82 -38.83 51.52 18.70
N ILE A 83 -38.80 50.45 17.90
CA ILE A 83 -39.84 50.18 16.89
C ILE A 83 -41.22 50.01 17.54
N ASP A 84 -41.30 49.27 18.66
CA ASP A 84 -42.57 48.91 19.32
C ASP A 84 -43.12 50.01 20.23
N LYS A 85 -42.24 50.75 20.93
CA LYS A 85 -42.65 51.64 22.05
C LYS A 85 -42.35 53.12 21.86
N SER A 86 -41.52 53.52 20.90
CA SER A 86 -41.18 54.93 20.73
C SER A 86 -42.29 55.72 20.02
N GLN A 87 -42.71 56.82 20.63
CA GLN A 87 -43.55 57.84 19.99
C GLN A 87 -42.72 58.88 19.21
N ASP A 88 -41.40 58.88 19.39
CA ASP A 88 -40.49 59.87 18.84
C ASP A 88 -40.03 59.54 17.41
N LEU A 89 -40.18 58.28 16.98
CA LEU A 89 -39.86 57.86 15.62
C LEU A 89 -41.10 57.99 14.73
N ASN A 90 -40.95 58.61 13.56
CA ASN A 90 -41.99 58.60 12.55
C ASN A 90 -42.08 57.22 11.86
N ASP A 91 -43.17 56.99 11.11
CA ASP A 91 -43.41 55.70 10.46
C ASP A 91 -42.32 55.28 9.47
N THR A 92 -41.71 56.25 8.80
CA THR A 92 -40.60 56.01 7.86
C THR A 92 -39.34 55.54 8.59
N GLU A 93 -38.99 56.17 9.71
CA GLU A 93 -37.84 55.82 10.54
C GLU A 93 -38.02 54.45 11.20
N ARG A 94 -39.22 54.16 11.72
CA ARG A 94 -39.57 52.82 12.23
C ARG A 94 -39.45 51.75 11.14
N GLY A 95 -39.93 52.05 9.93
CA GLY A 95 -39.83 51.15 8.78
C GLY A 95 -38.38 50.86 8.37
N LEU A 96 -37.53 51.89 8.31
CA LEU A 96 -36.10 51.73 7.97
C LEU A 96 -35.34 50.93 9.02
N LEU A 97 -35.56 51.21 10.32
CA LEU A 97 -34.92 50.47 11.41
C LEU A 97 -35.36 49.01 11.43
N ALA A 98 -36.63 48.74 11.15
CA ALA A 98 -37.16 47.38 11.03
C ALA A 98 -36.55 46.62 9.84
N VAL A 99 -36.41 47.26 8.68
CA VAL A 99 -35.77 46.65 7.50
C VAL A 99 -34.30 46.37 7.78
N PHE A 100 -33.57 47.33 8.35
CA PHE A 100 -32.16 47.18 8.68
C PHE A 100 -31.91 46.06 9.70
N SER A 101 -32.72 45.99 10.77
CA SER A 101 -32.64 44.92 11.77
C SER A 101 -32.90 43.53 11.15
N ASN A 102 -33.91 43.42 10.27
CA ASN A 102 -34.19 42.17 9.55
C ASN A 102 -33.07 41.78 8.56
N ASP A 103 -32.46 42.76 7.89
CA ASP A 103 -31.33 42.50 6.98
C ASP A 103 -30.09 42.04 7.75
N LEU A 104 -29.82 42.62 8.93
CA LEU A 104 -28.77 42.13 9.84
C LEU A 104 -29.03 40.70 10.30
N ASP A 105 -30.28 40.33 10.59
CA ASP A 105 -30.65 38.95 10.92
C ASP A 105 -30.39 37.98 9.78
N ARG A 106 -30.71 38.39 8.56
CA ARG A 106 -30.42 37.59 7.37
C ARG A 106 -28.92 37.43 7.16
N ILE A 107 -28.15 38.50 7.33
CA ILE A 107 -26.69 38.49 7.16
C ILE A 107 -26.02 37.64 8.24
N ASP A 108 -26.36 37.78 9.52
CA ASP A 108 -25.81 36.99 10.63
C ASP A 108 -26.07 35.49 10.43
N LYS A 109 -27.28 35.11 9.99
CA LYS A 109 -27.60 33.71 9.64
C LYS A 109 -26.73 33.21 8.48
N ASN A 110 -26.61 33.98 7.41
CA ASN A 110 -25.81 33.59 6.25
C ASN A 110 -24.31 33.47 6.57
N VAL A 111 -23.77 34.34 7.42
CA VAL A 111 -22.38 34.28 7.88
C VAL A 111 -22.13 33.00 8.69
N LYS A 112 -23.06 32.63 9.58
CA LYS A 112 -22.96 31.37 10.35
C LYS A 112 -23.00 30.14 9.43
N ILE A 113 -23.90 30.12 8.45
CA ILE A 113 -23.99 29.03 7.45
C ILE A 113 -22.70 28.94 6.65
N ALA A 114 -22.20 30.06 6.11
CA ALA A 114 -20.95 30.10 5.35
C ALA A 114 -19.72 29.68 6.20
N GLY A 115 -19.73 30.00 7.50
CA GLY A 115 -18.71 29.55 8.44
C GLY A 115 -18.68 28.03 8.59
N ILE A 116 -19.85 27.41 8.74
CA ILE A 116 -20.00 25.94 8.82
C ILE A 116 -19.59 25.28 7.50
N GLU A 117 -20.05 25.79 6.35
CA GLU A 117 -19.66 25.28 5.04
C GLU A 117 -18.15 25.37 4.81
N LYS A 118 -17.51 26.44 5.26
CA LYS A 118 -16.06 26.59 5.19
C LYS A 118 -15.34 25.54 6.05
N GLU A 119 -15.83 25.27 7.26
CA GLU A 119 -15.24 24.25 8.13
C GLU A 119 -15.27 22.87 7.48
N TYR A 120 -16.40 22.48 6.88
CA TYR A 120 -16.49 21.24 6.10
C TYR A 120 -15.52 21.21 4.90
N LEU A 121 -15.40 22.33 4.17
CA LEU A 121 -14.45 22.41 3.05
C LEU A 121 -12.99 22.32 3.51
N ASP A 122 -12.67 22.89 4.67
CA ASP A 122 -11.33 22.82 5.25
C ASP A 122 -11.01 21.38 5.70
N GLU A 123 -11.99 20.66 6.28
CA GLU A 123 -11.87 19.23 6.61
C GLU A 123 -11.65 18.36 5.36
N ASP A 124 -12.51 18.52 4.34
CA ASP A 124 -12.40 17.80 3.07
C ASP A 124 -11.05 18.06 2.38
N ALA A 125 -10.53 19.29 2.46
CA ALA A 125 -9.24 19.65 1.89
C ALA A 125 -8.07 18.95 2.59
N VAL A 126 -8.16 18.76 3.92
CA VAL A 126 -7.17 17.99 4.69
C VAL A 126 -7.22 16.51 4.28
N GLU A 127 -8.41 15.92 4.24
CA GLU A 127 -8.58 14.51 3.84
C GLU A 127 -8.08 14.29 2.41
N LEU A 128 -8.42 15.17 1.47
CA LEU A 128 -7.95 15.09 0.08
C LEU A 128 -6.42 15.13 0.00
N LYS A 129 -5.77 15.98 0.80
CA LYS A 129 -4.31 16.09 0.84
C LYS A 129 -3.67 14.81 1.36
N GLU A 130 -4.25 14.18 2.38
CA GLU A 130 -3.80 12.88 2.90
C GLU A 130 -3.97 11.77 1.86
N LEU A 131 -5.13 11.69 1.21
CA LEU A 131 -5.39 10.71 0.15
C LEU A 131 -4.44 10.87 -1.05
N VAL A 132 -4.13 12.10 -1.45
CA VAL A 132 -3.15 12.37 -2.52
C VAL A 132 -1.77 11.87 -2.10
N LYS A 133 -1.34 12.16 -0.87
CA LYS A 133 -0.05 11.68 -0.36
C LYS A 133 0.01 10.15 -0.34
N THR A 134 -1.00 9.48 0.20
CA THR A 134 -1.08 8.02 0.24
C THR A 134 -1.05 7.41 -1.16
N ARG A 135 -1.74 8.02 -2.13
CA ARG A 135 -1.71 7.58 -3.53
C ARG A 135 -0.30 7.68 -4.13
N ASP A 136 0.42 8.77 -3.85
CA ASP A 136 1.78 8.95 -4.36
C ASP A 136 2.79 7.99 -3.69
N ASP A 137 2.60 7.70 -2.41
CA ASP A 137 3.36 6.67 -1.68
C ASP A 137 3.13 5.29 -2.31
N TYR A 138 1.87 4.88 -2.51
CA TYR A 138 1.54 3.61 -3.17
C TYR A 138 2.04 3.52 -4.61
N LYS A 139 1.99 4.62 -5.37
CA LYS A 139 2.56 4.66 -6.72
C LYS A 139 4.07 4.38 -6.68
N SER A 140 4.77 4.93 -5.70
CA SER A 140 6.22 4.75 -5.53
C SER A 140 6.55 3.32 -5.11
N GLU A 141 5.80 2.75 -4.16
CA GLU A 141 5.95 1.35 -3.74
C GLU A 141 5.68 0.37 -4.90
N LEU A 142 4.61 0.61 -5.67
CA LEU A 142 4.27 -0.22 -6.83
C LEU A 142 5.37 -0.15 -7.90
N GLN A 143 5.92 1.04 -8.15
CA GLN A 143 7.03 1.19 -9.10
C GLN A 143 8.27 0.42 -8.63
N SER A 144 8.62 0.51 -7.35
CA SER A 144 9.73 -0.27 -6.78
C SER A 144 9.51 -1.78 -6.95
N CYS A 145 8.29 -2.26 -6.72
CA CYS A 145 7.95 -3.67 -6.90
C CYS A 145 8.07 -4.10 -8.37
N LEU A 146 7.59 -3.28 -9.31
CA LEU A 146 7.74 -3.52 -10.75
C LEU A 146 9.22 -3.59 -11.15
N ASP A 147 10.04 -2.66 -10.67
CA ASP A 147 11.48 -2.61 -10.97
C ASP A 147 12.20 -3.85 -10.43
N ASP A 148 11.88 -4.30 -9.22
CA ASP A 148 12.41 -5.53 -8.63
C ASP A 148 11.97 -6.79 -9.40
N MET A 149 10.71 -6.87 -9.81
CA MET A 149 10.24 -7.99 -10.63
C MET A 149 10.95 -8.05 -11.99
N ASN A 150 11.18 -6.90 -12.62
CA ASN A 150 11.92 -6.84 -13.88
C ASN A 150 13.37 -7.31 -13.69
N ARG A 151 14.04 -6.84 -12.62
CA ARG A 151 15.40 -7.29 -12.28
C ARG A 151 15.46 -8.81 -12.06
N LEU A 152 14.53 -9.37 -11.28
CA LEU A 152 14.47 -10.81 -11.03
C LEU A 152 14.19 -11.60 -12.32
N SER A 153 13.36 -11.07 -13.22
CA SER A 153 13.11 -11.67 -14.54
C SER A 153 14.38 -11.73 -15.38
N ASP A 154 15.16 -10.64 -15.43
CA ASP A 154 16.43 -10.59 -16.16
C ASP A 154 17.47 -11.55 -15.56
N GLU A 155 17.58 -11.59 -14.23
CA GLU A 155 18.46 -12.55 -13.52
C GLU A 155 18.08 -14.00 -13.85
N HIS A 156 16.78 -14.31 -13.87
CA HIS A 156 16.27 -15.63 -14.23
C HIS A 156 16.63 -16.01 -15.68
N GLU A 157 16.47 -15.09 -16.63
CA GLU A 157 16.83 -15.35 -18.03
C GLU A 157 18.35 -15.59 -18.20
N GLN A 158 19.18 -14.83 -17.49
CA GLN A 158 20.63 -15.05 -17.48
C GLN A 158 21.01 -16.41 -16.90
N LEU A 159 20.35 -16.85 -15.82
CA LEU A 159 20.57 -18.17 -15.23
C LEU A 159 20.13 -19.29 -16.17
N LEU A 160 19.01 -19.15 -16.87
CA LEU A 160 18.57 -20.09 -17.90
C LEU A 160 19.59 -20.21 -19.03
N LYS A 161 20.18 -19.10 -19.48
CA LYS A 161 21.24 -19.11 -20.48
C LYS A 161 22.46 -19.89 -19.99
N LYS A 162 22.94 -19.63 -18.78
CA LYS A 162 24.06 -20.36 -18.16
C LYS A 162 23.75 -21.85 -18.03
N LEU A 163 22.53 -22.21 -17.62
CA LEU A 163 22.12 -23.61 -17.53
C LEU A 163 22.25 -24.33 -18.88
N ARG A 164 21.73 -23.73 -19.96
CA ARG A 164 21.84 -24.30 -21.32
C ARG A 164 23.30 -24.45 -21.76
N GLU A 165 24.16 -23.50 -21.45
CA GLU A 165 25.60 -23.58 -21.73
C GLU A 165 26.26 -24.74 -20.98
N HIS A 166 25.90 -24.94 -19.70
CA HIS A 166 26.40 -26.06 -18.90
C HIS A 166 25.89 -27.42 -19.41
N GLU A 167 24.63 -27.51 -19.81
CA GLU A 167 24.05 -28.71 -20.41
C GLU A 167 24.76 -29.08 -21.73
N ALA A 168 25.06 -28.08 -22.58
CA ALA A 168 25.81 -28.29 -23.81
C ALA A 168 27.21 -28.86 -23.51
N LYS A 169 27.94 -28.27 -22.56
CA LYS A 169 29.26 -28.78 -22.12
C LYS A 169 29.17 -30.19 -21.54
N MET A 170 28.16 -30.48 -20.72
CA MET A 170 27.94 -31.81 -20.16
C MET A 170 27.71 -32.84 -21.28
N ASN A 171 26.85 -32.53 -22.25
CA ASN A 171 26.55 -33.40 -23.37
C ASN A 171 27.78 -33.66 -24.25
N GLU A 172 28.62 -32.65 -24.48
CA GLU A 172 29.90 -32.82 -25.17
C GLU A 172 30.82 -33.77 -24.41
N LYS A 173 30.99 -33.56 -23.09
CA LYS A 173 31.81 -34.45 -22.25
C LYS A 173 31.28 -35.87 -22.24
N LYS A 174 29.97 -36.06 -22.14
CA LYS A 174 29.31 -37.38 -22.21
C LYS A 174 29.65 -38.09 -23.52
N ARG A 175 29.50 -37.42 -24.67
CA ARG A 175 29.87 -37.98 -25.98
C ARG A 175 31.35 -38.36 -26.05
N ASN A 176 32.24 -37.56 -25.45
CA ASN A 176 33.67 -37.87 -25.41
C ASN A 176 33.97 -39.08 -24.52
N CYS A 177 33.33 -39.18 -23.35
CA CYS A 177 33.40 -40.38 -22.50
C CYS A 177 32.92 -41.62 -23.25
N ASP A 178 31.78 -41.55 -23.95
CA ASP A 178 31.26 -42.67 -24.74
C ASP A 178 32.23 -43.09 -25.85
N LYS A 179 32.86 -42.14 -26.55
CA LYS A 179 33.88 -42.42 -27.56
C LYS A 179 35.08 -43.17 -26.97
N VAL A 180 35.56 -42.75 -25.80
CA VAL A 180 36.68 -43.40 -25.11
C VAL A 180 36.28 -44.79 -24.63
N TYR A 181 35.10 -44.91 -24.02
CA TYR A 181 34.56 -46.18 -23.52
C TYR A 181 34.43 -47.22 -24.64
N ARG A 182 33.92 -46.81 -25.83
CA ARG A 182 33.82 -47.68 -27.00
C ARG A 182 35.16 -48.18 -27.54
N LYS A 183 36.27 -47.48 -27.28
CA LYS A 183 37.62 -47.93 -27.68
C LYS A 183 38.20 -48.99 -26.73
N LYS A 184 37.69 -49.08 -25.49
CA LYS A 184 38.22 -49.97 -24.45
C LYS A 184 38.28 -51.44 -24.88
N PRO A 185 37.23 -52.06 -25.46
CA PRO A 185 37.28 -53.48 -25.82
C PRO A 185 38.34 -53.80 -26.88
N SER A 186 38.53 -52.91 -27.87
CA SER A 186 39.57 -53.08 -28.90
C SER A 186 40.98 -53.07 -28.31
N ILE A 187 41.25 -52.14 -27.39
CA ILE A 187 42.54 -52.06 -26.70
C ILE A 187 42.77 -53.30 -25.83
N VAL A 188 41.76 -53.71 -25.05
CA VAL A 188 41.83 -54.92 -24.23
C VAL A 188 42.11 -56.16 -25.09
N GLY A 189 41.45 -56.29 -26.25
CA GLY A 189 41.70 -57.37 -27.21
C GLY A 189 43.13 -57.35 -27.75
N LYS A 190 43.65 -56.19 -28.16
CA LYS A 190 45.04 -56.06 -28.63
C LYS A 190 46.06 -56.40 -27.55
N ILE A 191 45.82 -56.02 -26.30
CA ILE A 191 46.69 -56.37 -25.17
C ILE A 191 46.72 -57.89 -24.98
N ALA A 192 45.56 -58.57 -25.04
CA ALA A 192 45.50 -60.02 -24.93
C ALA A 192 46.28 -60.72 -26.06
N GLN A 193 46.14 -60.26 -27.30
CA GLN A 193 46.88 -60.79 -28.45
C GLN A 193 48.40 -60.59 -28.31
N LEU A 194 48.84 -59.42 -27.83
CA LEU A 194 50.26 -59.16 -27.60
C LEU A 194 50.86 -60.10 -26.56
N LYS A 195 50.13 -60.38 -25.46
CA LYS A 195 50.57 -61.36 -24.46
C LYS A 195 50.72 -62.76 -25.04
N GLU A 196 49.81 -63.18 -25.93
CA GLU A 196 49.93 -64.49 -26.60
C GLU A 196 51.16 -64.54 -27.51
N ILE A 197 51.45 -63.45 -28.23
CA ILE A 197 52.66 -63.35 -29.06
C ILE A 197 53.93 -63.40 -28.20
N GLU A 198 53.95 -62.71 -27.07
CA GLU A 198 55.08 -62.68 -26.13
C GLU A 198 55.40 -64.10 -25.61
N VAL A 199 54.37 -64.86 -25.20
CA VAL A 199 54.53 -66.26 -24.79
C VAL A 199 55.07 -67.13 -25.93
N ARG A 200 54.57 -66.97 -27.17
CA ARG A 200 55.11 -67.71 -28.32
C ARG A 200 56.56 -67.36 -28.60
N TYR A 201 56.92 -66.08 -28.51
CA TYR A 201 58.29 -65.62 -28.73
C TYR A 201 59.26 -66.22 -27.70
N GLU A 202 58.86 -66.28 -26.43
CA GLU A 202 59.64 -66.93 -25.38
C GLU A 202 59.80 -68.45 -25.64
N GLN A 203 58.74 -69.12 -26.08
CA GLN A 203 58.78 -70.54 -26.45
C GLN A 203 59.71 -70.80 -27.64
N GLU A 204 59.62 -70.01 -28.70
CA GLU A 204 60.50 -70.12 -29.87
C GLU A 204 61.96 -69.83 -29.49
N ALA A 205 62.21 -68.82 -28.67
CA ALA A 205 63.56 -68.52 -28.17
C ALA A 205 64.15 -69.70 -27.39
N ALA A 206 63.35 -70.34 -26.53
CA ALA A 206 63.77 -71.53 -25.79
C ALA A 206 64.07 -72.72 -26.71
N GLU A 207 63.24 -72.95 -27.75
CA GLU A 207 63.48 -74.04 -28.70
C GLU A 207 64.72 -73.77 -29.58
N ILE A 208 64.95 -72.53 -30.00
CA ILE A 208 66.20 -72.15 -30.71
C ILE A 208 67.42 -72.45 -29.84
N GLU A 209 67.39 -72.07 -28.57
CA GLU A 209 68.51 -72.32 -27.64
C GLU A 209 68.74 -73.82 -27.41
N LYS A 210 67.67 -74.60 -27.33
CA LYS A 210 67.75 -76.07 -27.26
C LYS A 210 68.35 -76.66 -28.54
N LEU A 211 67.90 -76.23 -29.72
CA LEU A 211 68.40 -76.70 -31.01
C LEU A 211 69.88 -76.33 -31.21
N ARG A 212 70.33 -75.16 -30.73
CA ARG A 212 71.75 -74.76 -30.75
C ARG A 212 72.67 -75.70 -29.98
N LYS A 213 72.17 -76.36 -28.93
CA LYS A 213 72.95 -77.32 -28.12
C LYS A 213 73.10 -78.69 -28.81
N VAL A 214 72.25 -79.01 -29.78
CA VAL A 214 72.25 -80.33 -30.46
C VAL A 214 73.58 -80.58 -31.21
N PRO A 215 74.09 -79.65 -32.05
CA PRO A 215 75.41 -79.80 -32.66
C PRO A 215 76.55 -79.95 -31.66
N GLU A 216 76.53 -79.21 -30.54
CA GLU A 216 77.56 -79.34 -29.50
C GLU A 216 77.57 -80.72 -28.86
N ILE A 217 76.40 -81.29 -28.58
CA ILE A 217 76.26 -82.65 -28.04
C ILE A 217 76.81 -83.66 -29.05
N GLY A 218 76.39 -83.57 -30.32
CA GLY A 218 76.90 -84.45 -31.38
C GLY A 218 78.41 -84.33 -31.57
N TRP A 219 78.95 -83.11 -31.54
CA TRP A 219 80.39 -82.84 -31.66
C TRP A 219 81.21 -83.37 -30.48
N LYS A 220 80.70 -83.23 -29.24
CA LYS A 220 81.32 -83.83 -28.04
C LYS A 220 81.37 -85.35 -28.16
N GLY A 221 80.30 -85.99 -28.63
CA GLY A 221 80.27 -87.44 -28.88
C GLY A 221 81.32 -87.89 -29.90
N LEU A 222 81.39 -87.19 -31.05
CA LEU A 222 82.40 -87.49 -32.09
C LEU A 222 83.84 -87.31 -31.59
N LYS A 223 84.12 -86.26 -30.81
CA LYS A 223 85.44 -86.07 -30.17
C LYS A 223 85.80 -87.20 -29.20
N ALA A 224 84.84 -87.70 -28.41
CA ALA A 224 85.08 -88.80 -27.48
C ALA A 224 85.45 -90.10 -28.20
N ILE A 225 84.81 -90.41 -29.33
CA ILE A 225 85.15 -91.58 -30.16
C ILE A 225 86.57 -91.47 -30.73
N LYS A 226 86.95 -90.28 -31.23
CA LYS A 226 88.30 -90.05 -31.75
C LYS A 226 89.38 -90.29 -30.68
N ASN A 227 89.14 -89.88 -29.44
CA ASN A 227 90.09 -90.06 -28.34
C ASN A 227 90.22 -91.52 -27.87
N LEU A 228 89.17 -92.34 -28.05
CA LEU A 228 89.17 -93.79 -27.75
C LEU A 228 90.01 -94.60 -28.74
N GLN A 229 90.22 -94.12 -29.96
CA GLN A 229 91.01 -94.81 -31.00
C GLN A 229 92.51 -94.48 -30.93
N THR A 230 92.92 -93.60 -30.02
CA THR A 230 94.32 -93.14 -29.86
C THR A 230 94.93 -93.46 -28.50
N SER A 231 94.25 -94.27 -27.67
CA SER A 231 94.80 -94.90 -26.44
C SER A 231 95.04 -96.38 -26.67
#